data_AF-A0A6P6MWL3-F1
#
_entry.id   AF-A0A6P6MWL3-F1
#
_cell.length_a   1.000
_cell.length_b   1.000
_cell.length_c   1.000
_cell.angle_alpha   90.00
_cell.angle_beta   90.00
_cell.angle_gamma   90.00
#
_symmetry.space_group_name_H-M   'P 1'
#
loop_
_entity.id
_entity.type
_entity.pdbx_description
1 polymer ?
#
loop_
_entity_poly.entity_id
_entity_poly.type
_entity_poly.pdbx_seq_one_letter_code
_entity_poly.pdbx_strand_id
1 'polypeptide(L)'
;MSKAGRTDMLTLMAMHWNQQKIYTLAITLTRRYQKTTKALQNQLLNLESLKVELAVTESQLEDWLNEVKEWADTAATTTTNDADALASRIEVLVASIKRRSQRLYKDTDGNKGRARIRRKIREEKGTLTSIVEKYNRMVPNTETLCLETILSGETAWPWQLPHSDSVNFRTKRKAFDIMMSLRRLQEEQKILVAEMNNHWRYLSTRADALRELSCCFAKETIKNSQCGLTEEGLKGLQCIIHRKQRKSEI
;
A
#
# COMPACT_ATOMS: atom_id res chain seq x y z
N MET A 1 -15.19 -2.81 34.66
CA MET A 1 -15.56 -3.94 33.77
C MET A 1 -14.92 -5.22 34.27
N SER A 2 -15.70 -6.29 34.44
CA SER A 2 -15.18 -7.62 34.81
C SER A 2 -14.40 -8.25 33.65
N LYS A 3 -13.63 -9.32 33.92
CA LYS A 3 -12.94 -10.10 32.88
C LYS A 3 -13.95 -10.68 31.87
N ALA A 4 -15.08 -11.20 32.34
CA ALA A 4 -16.17 -11.69 31.49
C ALA A 4 -16.74 -10.59 30.59
N GLY A 5 -17.04 -9.41 31.14
CA GLY A 5 -17.59 -8.30 30.35
C GLY A 5 -16.63 -7.78 29.26
N ARG A 6 -15.31 -7.88 29.48
CA ARG A 6 -14.32 -7.55 28.43
C ARG A 6 -14.32 -8.58 27.31
N THR A 7 -14.39 -9.87 27.64
CA THR A 7 -14.45 -10.96 26.64
C THR A 7 -15.71 -10.85 25.81
N ASP A 8 -16.87 -10.63 26.44
CA ASP A 8 -18.15 -10.49 25.73
C ASP A 8 -18.13 -9.29 24.79
N MET A 9 -17.55 -8.17 25.23
CA MET A 9 -17.40 -6.99 24.38
C MET A 9 -16.52 -7.27 23.15
N LEU A 10 -15.39 -7.97 23.31
CA LEU A 10 -14.54 -8.37 22.18
C LEU A 10 -15.28 -9.29 21.21
N THR A 11 -16.04 -10.26 21.72
CA THR A 11 -16.86 -11.16 20.89
C THR A 11 -17.91 -10.38 20.10
N LEU A 12 -18.64 -9.47 20.75
CA LEU A 12 -19.63 -8.62 20.09
C LEU A 12 -19.00 -7.74 19.01
N MET A 13 -17.84 -7.12 19.29
CA MET A 13 -17.11 -6.32 18.31
C MET A 13 -16.65 -7.17 17.12
N ALA A 14 -16.13 -8.38 17.36
CA ALA A 14 -15.71 -9.30 16.31
C ALA A 14 -16.90 -9.75 15.45
N MET A 15 -18.05 -10.07 16.07
CA MET A 15 -19.28 -10.42 15.37
C MET A 15 -19.76 -9.27 14.48
N HIS A 16 -19.80 -8.05 15.02
CA HIS A 16 -20.19 -6.86 14.26
C HIS A 16 -19.24 -6.60 13.09
N TRP A 17 -17.92 -6.69 13.32
CA TRP A 17 -16.94 -6.53 12.24
C TRP A 17 -17.08 -7.58 11.15
N ASN A 18 -17.31 -8.85 11.51
CA ASN A 18 -17.55 -9.92 10.55
C ASN A 18 -18.81 -9.66 9.72
N GLN A 19 -19.92 -9.25 10.35
CA GLN A 19 -21.15 -8.86 9.66
C GLN A 19 -20.89 -7.70 8.71
N GLN A 20 -20.23 -6.64 9.17
CA GLN A 20 -19.91 -5.49 8.33
C GLN A 20 -19.04 -5.88 7.14
N LYS A 21 -18.05 -6.75 7.35
CA LYS A 21 -17.18 -7.28 6.29
C LYS A 21 -17.99 -8.03 5.24
N ILE A 22 -18.96 -8.86 5.63
CA ILE A 22 -19.84 -9.57 4.69
C ILE A 22 -20.55 -8.61 3.74
N TYR A 23 -21.06 -7.47 4.24
CA TYR A 23 -21.85 -6.54 3.43
C TYR A 23 -21.00 -5.54 2.63
N THR A 24 -19.85 -5.13 3.16
CA THR A 24 -19.07 -4.01 2.61
C THR A 24 -17.83 -4.43 1.84
N LEU A 25 -17.36 -5.68 2.01
CA LEU A 25 -16.11 -6.13 1.39
C LEU A 25 -16.21 -6.12 -0.14
N ALA A 26 -17.31 -6.62 -0.72
CA ALA A 26 -17.52 -6.58 -2.18
C ALA A 26 -17.39 -5.16 -2.74
N ILE A 27 -18.05 -4.18 -2.12
CA ILE A 27 -18.00 -2.77 -2.54
C ILE A 27 -16.58 -2.22 -2.42
N THR A 28 -15.90 -2.52 -1.30
CA THR A 28 -14.54 -2.04 -1.02
C THR A 28 -13.53 -2.62 -2.01
N LEU A 29 -13.60 -3.93 -2.29
CA LEU A 29 -12.73 -4.60 -3.25
C LEU A 29 -12.97 -4.08 -4.67
N THR A 30 -14.22 -3.92 -5.11
CA THR A 30 -14.53 -3.35 -6.42
C THR A 30 -14.00 -1.94 -6.58
N ARG A 31 -14.17 -1.06 -5.59
CA ARG A 31 -13.62 0.31 -5.62
C ARG A 31 -12.10 0.31 -5.68
N ARG A 32 -11.44 -0.53 -4.88
CA ARG A 32 -9.97 -0.68 -4.91
C ARG A 32 -9.50 -1.21 -6.27
N TYR A 33 -10.20 -2.18 -6.84
CA TYR A 33 -9.89 -2.75 -8.15
C TYR A 33 -10.00 -1.71 -9.27
N GLN A 34 -11.09 -0.93 -9.28
CA GLN A 34 -11.27 0.17 -10.23
C GLN A 34 -10.17 1.23 -10.10
N LYS A 35 -9.85 1.64 -8.87
CA LYS A 35 -8.78 2.61 -8.60
C LYS A 35 -7.42 2.10 -9.05
N THR A 36 -7.11 0.84 -8.76
CA THR A 36 -5.83 0.19 -9.12
C THR A 36 -5.73 0.05 -10.64
N THR A 37 -6.80 -0.38 -11.31
CA THR A 37 -6.83 -0.51 -12.77
C THR A 37 -6.64 0.85 -13.46
N LYS A 38 -7.31 1.90 -12.98
CA LYS A 38 -7.13 3.26 -13.52
C LYS A 38 -5.70 3.77 -13.29
N ALA A 39 -5.14 3.53 -12.10
CA ALA A 39 -3.75 3.88 -11.80
C ALA A 39 -2.76 3.11 -12.68
N LEU A 40 -3.01 1.82 -12.94
CA LEU A 40 -2.19 0.98 -13.81
C LEU A 40 -2.21 1.49 -15.26
N GLN A 41 -3.39 1.80 -15.79
CA GLN A 41 -3.53 2.39 -17.13
C GLN A 41 -2.76 3.71 -17.25
N ASN A 42 -2.90 4.61 -16.27
CA ASN A 42 -2.15 5.87 -16.25
C ASN A 42 -0.63 5.64 -16.24
N GLN A 43 -0.15 4.67 -15.45
CA GLN A 43 1.29 4.37 -15.40
C GLN A 43 1.80 3.71 -16.69
N LEU A 44 0.98 2.91 -17.36
CA LEU A 44 1.34 2.34 -18.66
C LEU A 44 1.47 3.44 -19.72
N LEU A 45 0.55 4.40 -19.74
CA LEU A 45 0.65 5.58 -20.61
C LEU A 45 1.89 6.41 -20.29
N ASN A 46 2.20 6.61 -19.00
CA ASN A 46 3.42 7.30 -18.59
C ASN A 46 4.69 6.57 -19.09
N LEU A 47 4.72 5.24 -18.99
CA LEU A 47 5.85 4.44 -19.49
C LEU A 47 5.98 4.58 -21.01
N GLU A 48 4.87 4.51 -21.74
CA GLU A 48 4.89 4.65 -23.20
C GLU A 48 5.36 6.06 -23.61
N SER A 49 4.88 7.10 -22.93
CA SER A 49 5.36 8.47 -23.16
C SER A 49 6.87 8.59 -22.92
N LEU A 50 7.40 7.93 -21.88
CA LEU A 50 8.84 7.94 -21.58
C LEU A 50 9.65 7.22 -22.66
N LYS A 51 9.15 6.09 -23.16
CA LYS A 51 9.81 5.34 -24.26
C LYS A 51 9.89 6.17 -25.53
N VAL A 52 8.80 6.87 -25.87
CA VAL A 52 8.75 7.77 -27.03
C VAL A 52 9.67 8.97 -26.83
N GLU A 53 9.62 9.63 -25.66
CA GLU A 53 10.46 10.79 -25.34
C GLU A 53 11.97 10.47 -25.42
N LEU A 54 12.37 9.27 -25.01
CA LEU A 54 13.77 8.87 -24.95
C LEU A 54 14.21 8.02 -26.15
N ALA A 55 13.29 7.63 -27.03
CA ALA A 55 13.52 6.70 -28.14
C ALA A 55 14.20 5.38 -27.69
N VAL A 56 13.69 4.78 -26.62
CA VAL A 56 14.31 3.63 -25.93
C VAL A 56 13.51 2.34 -26.19
N THR A 57 14.22 1.24 -26.43
CA THR A 57 13.61 -0.10 -26.59
C THR A 57 13.34 -0.77 -25.24
N GLU A 58 12.47 -1.79 -25.21
CA GLU A 58 12.21 -2.57 -23.99
C GLU A 58 13.49 -3.20 -23.43
N SER A 59 14.39 -3.69 -24.29
CA SER A 59 15.64 -4.31 -23.84
C SER A 59 16.56 -3.31 -23.12
N GLN A 60 16.69 -2.10 -23.67
CA GLN A 60 17.48 -1.02 -23.07
C GLN A 60 16.90 -0.57 -21.73
N LEU A 61 15.57 -0.58 -21.60
CA LEU A 61 14.90 -0.29 -20.34
C LEU A 61 15.27 -1.33 -19.28
N GLU A 62 15.29 -2.61 -19.63
CA GLU A 62 15.63 -3.66 -18.66
C GLU A 62 17.11 -3.62 -18.26
N ASP A 63 18.00 -3.24 -19.18
CA ASP A 63 19.41 -2.98 -18.88
C ASP A 63 19.55 -1.84 -17.86
N TRP A 64 18.82 -0.72 -18.04
CA TRP A 64 18.80 0.37 -17.07
C TRP A 64 18.28 -0.08 -15.69
N LEU A 65 17.29 -0.99 -15.66
CA LEU A 65 16.81 -1.53 -14.40
C LEU A 65 17.87 -2.33 -13.67
N ASN A 66 18.68 -3.10 -14.40
CA ASN A 66 19.75 -3.91 -13.82
C ASN A 66 20.89 -3.01 -13.33
N GLU A 67 21.29 -2.02 -14.11
CA GLU A 67 22.29 -1.03 -13.69
C GLU A 67 21.89 -0.28 -12.41
N VAL A 68 20.62 0.14 -12.28
CA VAL A 68 20.13 0.81 -11.06
C VAL A 68 20.15 -0.15 -9.86
N LYS A 69 19.88 -1.45 -10.06
CA LYS A 69 19.96 -2.46 -8.99
C LYS A 69 21.41 -2.71 -8.57
N GLU A 70 22.30 -2.94 -9.53
CA GLU A 70 23.72 -3.15 -9.25
C GLU A 70 24.34 -1.93 -8.56
N TRP A 71 23.97 -0.72 -8.98
CA TRP A 71 24.35 0.50 -8.27
C TRP A 71 23.85 0.52 -6.82
N ALA A 72 22.61 0.09 -6.56
CA ALA A 72 22.08 0.03 -5.21
C ALA A 72 22.81 -1.01 -4.34
N ASP A 73 23.17 -2.16 -4.91
CA ASP A 73 23.87 -3.26 -4.21
C ASP A 73 25.33 -2.90 -3.90
N THR A 74 26.00 -2.21 -4.83
CA THR A 74 27.38 -1.72 -4.65
C THR A 74 27.47 -0.54 -3.68
N ALA A 75 26.47 0.35 -3.68
CA ALA A 75 26.35 1.42 -2.70
C ALA A 75 26.13 0.89 -1.27
N ALA A 76 25.42 -0.23 -1.10
CA ALA A 76 25.21 -0.85 0.20
C ALA A 76 26.48 -1.48 0.80
N THR A 77 27.46 -1.83 -0.03
CA THR A 77 28.69 -2.51 0.38
C THR A 77 29.89 -1.56 0.52
N THR A 78 29.85 -0.39 -0.12
CA THR A 78 30.97 0.56 -0.16
C THR A 78 30.72 1.74 0.78
N THR A 79 30.90 1.55 2.10
CA THR A 79 30.84 2.65 3.08
C THR A 79 32.19 2.81 3.78
N THR A 80 33.20 3.28 3.05
CA THR A 80 34.56 3.46 3.60
C THR A 80 35.06 4.90 3.63
N ASN A 81 34.47 5.82 2.83
CA ASN A 81 34.91 7.22 2.79
C ASN A 81 33.95 8.16 3.55
N ASP A 82 34.52 9.13 4.28
CA ASP A 82 33.76 10.15 5.02
C ASP A 82 32.86 11.01 4.13
N ALA A 83 33.28 11.27 2.88
CA ALA A 83 32.47 12.02 1.91
C ALA A 83 31.23 11.21 1.45
N ASP A 84 31.37 9.90 1.26
CA ASP A 84 30.29 9.00 0.86
C ASP A 84 29.28 8.81 2.00
N ALA A 85 29.76 8.81 3.26
CA ALA A 85 28.91 8.82 4.44
C ALA A 85 28.08 10.12 4.55
N LEU A 86 28.67 11.28 4.24
CA LEU A 86 27.96 12.56 4.19
C LEU A 86 26.93 12.59 3.04
N ALA A 87 27.32 12.12 1.86
CA ALA A 87 26.42 11.98 0.70
C ALA A 87 25.19 11.11 1.04
N SER A 88 25.42 9.92 1.61
CA SER A 88 24.36 9.01 2.06
C SER A 88 23.44 9.66 3.10
N ARG A 89 24.03 10.41 4.05
CA ARG A 89 23.26 11.10 5.10
C ARG A 89 22.40 12.24 4.53
N ILE A 90 22.92 12.96 3.54
CA ILE A 90 22.20 14.01 2.80
C ILE A 90 20.98 13.40 2.09
N GLU A 91 21.16 12.31 1.36
CA GLU A 91 20.07 11.64 0.65
C GLU A 91 18.94 11.20 1.60
N VAL A 92 19.30 10.59 2.74
CA VAL A 92 18.34 10.14 3.76
C VAL A 92 17.54 11.31 4.33
N LEU A 93 18.20 12.43 4.64
CA LEU A 93 17.53 13.62 5.17
C LEU A 93 16.58 14.24 4.15
N VAL A 94 16.98 14.33 2.89
CA VAL A 94 16.14 14.86 1.81
C VAL A 94 14.91 13.98 1.59
N ALA A 95 15.08 12.66 1.56
CA ALA A 95 13.98 11.71 1.45
C ALA A 95 13.01 11.82 2.64
N SER A 96 13.53 11.95 3.86
CA SER A 96 12.73 12.16 5.08
C SER A 96 11.91 13.45 5.01
N ILE A 97 12.54 14.57 4.65
CA ILE A 97 11.89 15.89 4.54
C ILE A 97 10.77 15.84 3.50
N LYS A 98 11.04 15.29 2.32
CA LYS A 98 10.03 15.16 1.24
C LYS A 98 8.85 14.29 1.68
N ARG A 99 9.12 13.14 2.30
CA ARG A 99 8.07 12.25 2.81
C ARG A 99 7.21 12.93 3.88
N ARG A 100 7.83 13.64 4.85
CA ARG A 100 7.08 14.39 5.87
C ARG A 100 6.26 15.53 5.27
N SER A 101 6.82 16.23 4.28
CA SER A 101 6.12 17.32 3.58
C SER A 101 4.88 16.82 2.85
N GLN A 102 4.94 15.65 2.22
CA GLN A 102 3.77 15.01 1.61
C GLN A 102 2.71 14.62 2.65
N ARG A 103 3.11 14.07 3.80
CA ARG A 103 2.18 13.68 4.88
C ARG A 103 1.49 14.85 5.56
N LEU A 104 2.13 16.02 5.58
CA LEU A 104 1.65 17.23 6.26
C LEU A 104 0.20 17.59 5.89
N TYR A 105 -0.18 17.35 4.62
CA TYR A 105 -1.52 17.68 4.12
C TYR A 105 -2.33 16.46 3.67
N LYS A 106 -1.72 15.29 3.49
CA LYS A 106 -2.43 14.06 3.08
C LYS A 106 -3.01 13.26 4.25
N ASP A 107 -2.27 13.11 5.35
CA ASP A 107 -2.57 12.10 6.37
C ASP A 107 -2.93 12.69 7.74
N THR A 108 -2.85 14.02 7.90
CA THR A 108 -3.04 14.68 9.20
C THR A 108 -4.14 15.74 9.11
N ASP A 109 -5.27 15.49 9.75
CA ASP A 109 -6.41 16.40 9.87
C ASP A 109 -6.24 17.42 11.02
N GLY A 110 -5.59 17.03 12.12
CA GLY A 110 -5.43 17.87 13.31
C GLY A 110 -4.27 18.89 13.27
N ASN A 111 -4.53 20.14 13.69
CA ASN A 111 -3.53 21.22 13.75
C ASN A 111 -2.31 20.86 14.64
N LYS A 112 -2.53 20.11 15.74
CA LYS A 112 -1.46 19.63 16.64
C LYS A 112 -0.53 18.62 15.95
N GLY A 113 -1.07 17.76 15.07
CA GLY A 113 -0.28 16.83 14.26
C GLY A 113 0.54 17.58 13.22
N ARG A 114 -0.11 18.50 12.48
CA ARG A 114 0.56 19.35 11.49
C ARG A 114 1.69 20.20 12.08
N ALA A 115 1.47 20.77 13.27
CA ALA A 115 2.50 21.55 13.98
C ALA A 115 3.74 20.70 14.34
N ARG A 116 3.54 19.45 14.79
CA ARG A 116 4.64 18.51 15.06
C ARG A 116 5.42 18.17 13.79
N ILE A 117 4.72 17.89 12.68
CA ILE A 117 5.35 17.61 11.39
C ILE A 117 6.17 18.82 10.90
N ARG A 118 5.59 20.04 10.94
CA ARG A 118 6.30 21.27 10.56
C ARG A 118 7.55 21.52 11.42
N ARG A 119 7.48 21.27 12.72
CA ARG A 119 8.65 21.38 13.61
C ARG A 119 9.75 20.41 13.18
N LYS A 120 9.38 19.14 12.92
CA LYS A 120 10.35 18.12 12.54
C LYS A 120 11.00 18.41 11.18
N ILE A 121 10.23 18.93 10.22
CA ILE A 121 10.76 19.39 8.93
C ILE A 121 11.80 20.49 9.13
N ARG A 122 11.56 21.47 10.03
CA ARG A 122 12.52 22.53 10.32
C ARG A 122 13.81 22.01 10.94
N GLU A 123 13.71 21.09 11.90
CA GLU A 123 14.87 20.43 12.51
C GLU A 123 15.70 19.66 11.47
N GLU A 124 15.04 18.87 10.62
CA GLU A 124 15.71 18.09 9.57
C GLU A 124 16.34 18.99 8.50
N LYS A 125 15.68 20.11 8.13
CA LYS A 125 16.27 21.13 7.24
C LYS A 125 17.53 21.76 7.83
N GLY A 126 17.51 22.15 9.11
CA GLY A 126 18.69 22.72 9.78
C GLY A 126 19.86 21.73 9.86
N THR A 127 19.56 20.45 10.12
CA THR A 127 20.58 19.38 10.10
C THR A 127 21.14 19.19 8.70
N LEU A 128 20.27 19.19 7.68
CA LEU A 128 20.67 19.07 6.29
C LEU A 128 21.59 20.22 5.85
N THR A 129 21.29 21.47 6.23
CA THR A 129 22.14 22.64 5.96
C THR A 129 23.56 22.44 6.50
N SER A 130 23.69 22.04 7.76
CA SER A 130 25.01 21.81 8.39
C SER A 130 25.82 20.71 7.69
N ILE A 131 25.16 19.63 7.26
CA ILE A 131 25.82 18.51 6.59
C ILE A 131 26.21 18.87 5.16
N VAL A 132 25.36 19.60 4.42
CA VAL A 132 25.67 20.09 3.07
C VAL A 132 26.86 21.05 3.10
N GLU A 133 26.92 21.95 4.07
CA GLU A 133 28.10 22.82 4.25
C GLU A 133 29.37 22.03 4.55
N LYS A 134 29.27 20.96 5.36
CA LYS A 134 30.40 20.07 5.64
C LYS A 134 30.85 19.34 4.36
N TYR A 135 29.90 18.84 3.57
CA TYR A 135 30.19 18.18 2.30
C TYR A 135 30.86 19.14 1.29
N ASN A 136 30.29 20.33 1.08
CA ASN A 136 30.85 21.34 0.16
C ASN A 136 32.26 21.79 0.55
N ARG A 137 32.60 21.80 1.85
CA ARG A 137 33.97 22.05 2.32
C ARG A 137 34.94 20.91 2.00
N MET A 138 34.47 19.66 2.03
CA MET A 138 35.30 18.48 1.78
C MET A 138 35.48 18.15 0.29
N VAL A 139 34.53 18.57 -0.56
CA VAL A 139 34.56 18.34 -2.01
C VAL A 139 34.38 19.66 -2.74
N PRO A 140 35.44 20.50 -2.85
CA PRO A 140 35.32 21.85 -3.42
C PRO A 140 35.18 21.87 -4.95
N ASN A 141 35.60 20.81 -5.63
CA ASN A 141 35.76 20.76 -7.10
C ASN A 141 34.47 20.35 -7.83
N THR A 142 33.36 20.17 -7.11
CA THR A 142 32.07 19.75 -7.65
C THR A 142 31.05 20.87 -7.43
N GLU A 143 30.11 21.08 -8.36
CA GLU A 143 29.09 22.13 -8.28
C GLU A 143 28.52 22.26 -6.85
N THR A 144 28.60 23.47 -6.29
CA THR A 144 28.23 23.72 -4.89
C THR A 144 26.78 23.34 -4.64
N LEU A 145 26.54 22.42 -3.72
CA LEU A 145 25.20 21.97 -3.40
C LEU A 145 24.41 23.09 -2.71
N CYS A 146 23.27 23.46 -3.30
CA CYS A 146 22.32 24.41 -2.74
C CYS A 146 21.06 23.71 -2.22
N LEU A 147 20.58 24.11 -1.04
CA LEU A 147 19.44 23.49 -0.36
C LEU A 147 18.14 23.57 -1.17
N GLU A 148 17.89 24.71 -1.84
CA GLU A 148 16.68 24.91 -2.64
C GLU A 148 16.65 23.97 -3.85
N THR A 149 17.81 23.81 -4.50
CA THR A 149 18.03 22.91 -5.63
C THR A 149 17.86 21.44 -5.20
N ILE A 150 18.49 21.05 -4.08
CA ILE A 150 18.37 19.72 -3.47
C ILE A 150 16.90 19.34 -3.17
N LEU A 151 16.15 20.28 -2.59
CA LEU A 151 14.78 20.01 -2.14
C LEU A 151 13.74 20.10 -3.26
N SER A 152 14.02 20.80 -4.38
CA SER A 152 13.13 20.87 -5.55
C SER A 152 12.93 19.49 -6.20
N GLY A 153 13.91 18.59 -6.10
CA GLY A 153 13.84 17.24 -6.66
C GLY A 153 14.15 17.16 -8.16
N GLU A 154 14.61 18.25 -8.75
CA GLU A 154 15.05 18.30 -10.14
C GLU A 154 16.55 18.02 -10.31
N THR A 155 17.33 18.13 -9.24
CA THR A 155 18.80 18.04 -9.28
C THR A 155 19.28 16.59 -9.23
N ALA A 156 20.12 16.22 -10.21
CA ALA A 156 20.94 15.01 -10.12
C ALA A 156 22.04 15.26 -9.09
N TRP A 157 22.20 14.35 -8.12
CA TRP A 157 23.23 14.50 -7.11
C TRP A 157 24.61 14.39 -7.78
N PRO A 158 25.60 15.19 -7.39
CA PRO A 158 26.88 15.20 -8.07
C PRO A 158 27.62 13.85 -8.01
N TRP A 159 27.44 13.10 -6.93
CA TRP A 159 27.96 11.73 -6.76
C TRP A 159 27.10 10.64 -7.42
N GLN A 160 25.97 11.00 -8.04
CA GLN A 160 25.12 10.09 -8.81
C GLN A 160 25.32 10.26 -10.34
N LEU A 161 26.17 11.18 -10.78
CA LEU A 161 26.48 11.39 -12.19
C LEU A 161 27.53 10.36 -12.66
N PRO A 162 27.22 9.49 -13.64
CA PRO A 162 28.24 8.66 -14.27
C PRO A 162 29.24 9.57 -14.97
N HIS A 163 30.54 9.31 -14.80
CA HIS A 163 31.60 10.10 -15.45
C HIS A 163 31.71 9.82 -16.96
N SER A 164 30.89 8.92 -17.54
CA SER A 164 31.04 8.50 -18.96
C SER A 164 29.80 7.97 -19.69
N ASP A 165 28.60 7.90 -19.08
CA ASP A 165 27.42 7.33 -19.76
C ASP A 165 26.66 8.37 -20.60
N SER A 166 26.17 7.94 -21.78
CA SER A 166 25.34 8.75 -22.68
C SER A 166 23.95 9.10 -22.12
N VAL A 167 23.46 8.36 -21.12
CA VAL A 167 22.16 8.59 -20.47
C VAL A 167 22.36 8.83 -18.98
N ASN A 168 21.88 9.98 -18.50
CA ASN A 168 21.95 10.37 -17.09
C ASN A 168 21.27 9.32 -16.20
N PHE A 169 21.96 8.89 -15.13
CA PHE A 169 21.44 7.97 -14.11
C PHE A 169 20.06 8.39 -13.56
N ARG A 170 19.75 9.69 -13.49
CA ARG A 170 18.42 10.20 -13.13
C ARG A 170 17.32 9.66 -14.03
N THR A 171 17.57 9.59 -15.33
CA THR A 171 16.62 9.07 -16.32
C THR A 171 16.41 7.58 -16.13
N LYS A 172 17.51 6.83 -15.93
CA LYS A 172 17.48 5.40 -15.59
C LYS A 172 16.68 5.14 -14.31
N ARG A 173 16.89 5.94 -13.27
CA ARG A 173 16.15 5.87 -11.99
C ARG A 173 14.68 6.23 -12.13
N LYS A 174 14.33 7.27 -12.91
CA LYS A 174 12.93 7.62 -13.21
C LYS A 174 12.22 6.46 -13.90
N ALA A 175 12.88 5.84 -14.87
CA ALA A 175 12.38 4.67 -15.58
C ALA A 175 12.19 3.48 -14.63
N PHE A 176 13.16 3.26 -13.73
CA PHE A 176 13.07 2.27 -12.66
C PHE A 176 11.86 2.49 -11.73
N ASP A 177 11.65 3.70 -11.25
CA ASP A 177 10.53 4.01 -10.35
C ASP A 177 9.16 3.77 -11.02
N ILE A 178 9.02 4.15 -12.30
CA ILE A 178 7.80 3.90 -13.09
C ILE A 178 7.58 2.39 -13.24
N MET A 179 8.62 1.64 -13.61
CA MET A 179 8.54 0.20 -13.77
C MET A 179 8.19 -0.52 -12.47
N MET A 180 8.81 -0.13 -11.35
CA MET A 180 8.50 -0.71 -10.04
C MET A 180 7.07 -0.38 -9.60
N SER A 181 6.61 0.86 -9.85
CA SER A 181 5.20 1.23 -9.61
C SER A 181 4.25 0.38 -10.45
N LEU A 182 4.56 0.12 -11.71
CA LEU A 182 3.77 -0.74 -12.58
C LEU A 182 3.69 -2.17 -12.06
N ARG A 183 4.84 -2.78 -11.75
CA ARG A 183 4.92 -4.14 -11.18
C ARG A 183 4.10 -4.24 -9.90
N ARG A 184 4.19 -3.24 -9.01
CA ARG A 184 3.41 -3.20 -7.77
C ARG A 184 1.90 -3.08 -8.01
N LEU A 185 1.47 -2.29 -8.98
CA LEU A 185 0.06 -2.16 -9.34
C LEU A 185 -0.49 -3.44 -9.98
N GLN A 186 0.30 -4.13 -10.81
CA GLN A 186 -0.06 -5.44 -11.38
C GLN A 186 -0.21 -6.50 -10.28
N GLU A 187 0.70 -6.51 -9.31
CA GLU A 187 0.61 -7.39 -8.13
C GLU A 187 -0.65 -7.11 -7.31
N GLU A 188 -0.92 -5.84 -6.99
CA GLU A 188 -2.14 -5.43 -6.28
C GLU A 188 -3.40 -5.85 -7.02
N GLN A 189 -3.43 -5.73 -8.35
CA GLN A 189 -4.56 -6.18 -9.16
C GLN A 189 -4.78 -7.70 -9.02
N LYS A 190 -3.72 -8.51 -9.07
CA LYS A 190 -3.80 -9.97 -8.87
C LYS A 190 -4.30 -10.32 -7.47
N ILE A 191 -3.80 -9.63 -6.44
CA ILE A 191 -4.24 -9.81 -5.04
C ILE A 191 -5.73 -9.49 -4.92
N LEU A 192 -6.19 -8.36 -5.48
CA LEU A 192 -7.60 -7.97 -5.42
C LEU A 192 -8.51 -8.99 -6.09
N VAL A 193 -8.14 -9.51 -7.26
CA VAL A 193 -8.90 -10.57 -7.94
C VAL A 193 -8.97 -11.84 -7.08
N ALA A 194 -7.86 -12.23 -6.45
CA ALA A 194 -7.84 -13.37 -5.54
C ALA A 194 -8.72 -13.15 -4.31
N GLU A 195 -8.67 -11.96 -3.69
CA GLU A 195 -9.53 -11.57 -2.57
C GLU A 195 -11.01 -11.57 -2.95
N MET A 196 -11.35 -11.06 -4.14
CA MET A 196 -12.73 -11.06 -4.67
C MET A 196 -13.23 -12.49 -4.89
N ASN A 197 -12.42 -13.37 -5.48
CA ASN A 197 -12.77 -14.78 -5.68
C ASN A 197 -12.95 -15.50 -4.33
N ASN A 198 -12.06 -15.27 -3.37
CA ASN A 198 -12.18 -15.84 -2.02
C ASN A 198 -13.46 -15.37 -1.32
N HIS A 199 -13.80 -14.09 -1.44
CA HIS A 199 -15.03 -13.55 -0.88
C HIS A 199 -16.27 -14.16 -1.54
N TRP A 200 -16.27 -14.27 -2.88
CA TRP A 200 -17.32 -14.93 -3.64
C TRP A 200 -17.51 -16.38 -3.17
N ARG A 201 -16.44 -17.18 -3.13
CA ARG A 201 -16.49 -18.58 -2.65
C ARG A 201 -17.06 -18.69 -1.25
N TYR A 202 -16.63 -17.84 -0.32
CA TYR A 202 -17.18 -17.81 1.04
C TYR A 202 -18.70 -17.54 1.04
N LEU A 203 -19.16 -16.59 0.25
CA LEU A 203 -20.59 -16.28 0.13
C LEU A 203 -21.37 -17.44 -0.49
N SER A 204 -20.83 -18.08 -1.52
CA SER A 204 -21.42 -19.26 -2.17
C SER A 204 -21.55 -20.43 -1.19
N THR A 205 -20.47 -20.82 -0.51
CA THR A 205 -20.50 -21.90 0.50
C THR A 205 -21.51 -21.61 1.60
N ARG A 206 -21.60 -20.36 2.06
CA ARG A 206 -22.59 -19.98 3.08
C ARG A 206 -24.02 -20.05 2.53
N ALA A 207 -24.25 -19.65 1.29
CA ALA A 207 -25.56 -19.76 0.64
C ALA A 207 -25.98 -21.23 0.49
N ASP A 208 -25.05 -22.11 0.13
CA ASP A 208 -25.29 -23.55 0.02
C ASP A 208 -25.61 -24.16 1.39
N ALA A 209 -24.84 -23.84 2.43
CA ALA A 209 -25.12 -24.28 3.81
C ALA A 209 -26.51 -23.82 4.30
N LEU A 210 -26.90 -22.58 3.99
CA LEU A 210 -28.24 -22.07 4.32
C LEU A 210 -29.34 -22.80 3.54
N ARG A 211 -29.08 -23.17 2.27
CA ARG A 211 -30.01 -23.95 1.44
C ARG A 211 -30.17 -25.38 1.98
N GLU A 212 -29.08 -26.02 2.36
CA GLU A 212 -29.08 -27.36 2.99
C GLU A 212 -29.86 -27.34 4.31
N LEU A 213 -29.60 -26.36 5.17
CA LEU A 213 -30.34 -26.17 6.41
C LEU A 213 -31.83 -25.98 6.13
N SER A 214 -32.18 -25.09 5.20
CA SER A 214 -33.57 -24.87 4.79
C SER A 214 -34.25 -26.15 4.27
N CYS A 215 -33.53 -26.99 3.53
CA CYS A 215 -34.04 -28.27 3.05
C CYS A 215 -34.28 -29.25 4.20
N CYS A 216 -33.38 -29.30 5.18
CA CYS A 216 -33.56 -30.12 6.38
C CYS A 216 -34.77 -29.67 7.20
N PHE A 217 -35.01 -28.35 7.32
CA PHE A 217 -36.22 -27.83 7.97
C PHE A 217 -37.49 -28.23 7.23
N ALA A 218 -37.50 -28.11 5.89
CA ALA A 218 -38.68 -28.45 5.09
C ALA A 218 -39.06 -29.94 5.12
N LYS A 219 -38.08 -30.83 5.36
CA LYS A 219 -38.28 -32.27 5.42
C LYS A 219 -38.49 -32.81 6.85
N GLU A 220 -38.63 -31.93 7.85
CA GLU A 220 -38.73 -32.27 9.29
C GLU A 220 -37.66 -33.28 9.79
N THR A 221 -36.52 -33.39 9.09
CA THR A 221 -35.54 -34.47 9.31
C THR A 221 -34.38 -34.05 10.21
N ILE A 222 -34.55 -32.98 10.99
CA ILE A 222 -33.48 -32.45 11.82
C ILE A 222 -33.32 -33.33 13.06
N LYS A 223 -32.25 -34.10 13.11
CA LYS A 223 -31.76 -34.72 14.34
C LYS A 223 -30.96 -33.70 15.14
N ASN A 224 -31.04 -33.74 16.48
CA ASN A 224 -30.33 -32.83 17.41
C ASN A 224 -28.84 -32.64 17.09
N SER A 225 -28.19 -33.64 16.48
CA SER A 225 -26.76 -33.66 16.14
C SER A 225 -26.33 -32.63 15.08
N GLN A 226 -27.24 -32.03 14.31
CA GLN A 226 -26.89 -31.25 13.12
C GLN A 226 -26.86 -29.73 13.34
N CYS A 227 -27.47 -29.24 14.43
CA CYS A 227 -27.63 -27.80 14.70
C CYS A 227 -26.96 -27.35 16.01
N GLY A 228 -26.52 -28.28 16.87
CA GLY A 228 -25.94 -27.95 18.18
C GLY A 228 -26.90 -27.23 19.13
N LEU A 229 -28.19 -27.16 18.77
CA LEU A 229 -29.26 -26.57 19.57
C LEU A 229 -29.88 -27.64 20.47
N THR A 230 -30.37 -27.21 21.63
CA THR A 230 -31.25 -28.04 22.47
C THR A 230 -32.56 -28.33 21.72
N GLU A 231 -33.26 -29.40 22.11
CA GLU A 231 -34.52 -29.79 21.46
C GLU A 231 -35.58 -28.67 21.52
N GLU A 232 -35.61 -27.91 22.62
CA GLU A 232 -36.42 -26.70 22.78
C GLU A 232 -35.98 -25.56 21.86
N GLY A 233 -34.67 -25.38 21.68
CA GLY A 233 -34.10 -24.41 20.73
C GLY A 233 -34.46 -24.73 19.29
N LEU A 234 -34.49 -26.02 18.92
CA LEU A 234 -34.93 -26.48 17.60
C LEU A 234 -36.41 -26.24 17.36
N LYS A 235 -37.26 -26.58 18.34
CA LYS A 235 -38.71 -26.30 18.27
C LYS A 235 -39.00 -24.81 18.18
N GLY A 236 -38.29 -23.98 18.95
CA GLY A 236 -38.38 -22.52 18.88
C GLY A 236 -37.97 -21.97 17.51
N LEU A 237 -36.86 -22.46 16.95
CA LEU A 237 -36.38 -22.08 15.63
C LEU A 237 -37.38 -22.48 14.52
N GLN A 238 -37.92 -23.69 14.55
CA GLN A 238 -38.98 -24.15 13.64
C GLN A 238 -40.22 -23.26 13.71
N CYS A 239 -40.65 -22.89 14.92
CA CYS A 239 -41.77 -21.97 15.10
C CYS A 239 -41.53 -20.60 14.46
N ILE A 240 -40.31 -20.05 14.59
CA ILE A 240 -39.94 -18.77 13.97
C ILE A 240 -39.95 -18.87 12.44
N ILE A 241 -39.42 -19.96 11.89
CA ILE A 241 -39.37 -20.20 10.43
C ILE A 241 -40.80 -20.30 9.86
N HIS A 242 -41.66 -21.14 10.44
CA HIS A 242 -43.07 -21.26 10.02
C HIS A 242 -43.85 -19.95 10.16
N ARG A 243 -43.51 -19.12 11.15
CA ARG A 243 -44.16 -17.80 11.34
C ARG A 243 -43.72 -16.78 10.29
N LYS A 244 -42.49 -16.91 9.75
CA LYS A 244 -42.01 -16.06 8.65
C LYS A 244 -42.50 -16.52 7.28
N GLN A 245 -42.59 -17.82 7.04
CA GLN A 245 -43.16 -18.37 5.79
C GLN A 245 -44.64 -17.99 5.61
N ARG A 246 -45.45 -18.04 6.67
CA ARG A 246 -46.85 -17.57 6.65
C ARG A 246 -47.01 -16.07 6.39
N LYS A 247 -45.97 -15.26 6.56
CA LYS A 247 -45.99 -13.82 6.26
C LYS A 247 -45.57 -13.49 4.83
N SER A 248 -44.97 -14.43 4.09
CA SER A 248 -44.57 -14.26 2.69
C SER A 248 -45.60 -14.80 1.69
N GLU A 249 -46.67 -15.44 2.17
CA GLU A 249 -47.78 -16.00 1.38
C GLU A 249 -49.04 -15.11 1.36
N ILE A 250 -48.95 -13.89 1.92
CA ILE A 250 -49.98 -12.83 1.89
C ILE A 250 -49.39 -11.65 1.15
#